data_AF-A0A0W1LB04-F1
#
_entry.id   AF-A0A0W1LB04-F1
#
_cell.length_a   1.000
_cell.length_b   1.000
_cell.length_c   1.000
_cell.angle_alpha   90.00
_cell.angle_beta   90.00
_cell.angle_gamma   90.00
#
_symmetry.space_group_name_H-M   'P 1'
#
loop_
_entity.id
_entity.type
_entity.pdbx_description
1 polymer ?
#
loop_
_entity_poly.entity_id
_entity_poly.type
_entity_poly.pdbx_seq_one_letter_code
_entity_poly.pdbx_strand_id
1 'polypeptide(L)'
;MKALNFKLIAVFIFLVLLSVFLVNYQDVTKSSIKATLQWEHLNVTLWLSLVCCFFVHYLSVKNDKNYTGGLIYKDFGKFADSAFAIITYGLASTTSAAILKGVYIQQFFHEKIYFNHFDQIDIYSMLAVCIFLLGYSLYAAINALKNAIVLSNAETAVGI
;
A
#
# COMPACT_ATOMS: atom_id res chain seq x y z
N MET A 1 9.54 -6.53 -40.55
CA MET A 1 9.78 -7.24 -39.28
C MET A 1 9.09 -6.46 -38.17
N LYS A 2 8.27 -7.10 -37.32
CA LYS A 2 7.63 -6.42 -36.18
C LYS A 2 8.71 -6.01 -35.17
N ALA A 3 8.69 -4.76 -34.72
CA ALA A 3 9.59 -4.28 -33.68
C ALA A 3 9.33 -5.06 -32.37
N LEU A 4 10.39 -5.60 -31.78
CA LEU A 4 10.31 -6.31 -30.50
C LEU A 4 9.97 -5.33 -29.37
N ASN A 5 9.01 -5.70 -28.51
CA ASN A 5 8.66 -4.91 -27.35
C ASN A 5 9.65 -5.16 -26.20
N PHE A 6 10.78 -4.47 -26.24
CA PHE A 6 11.86 -4.60 -25.26
C PHE A 6 11.41 -4.40 -23.81
N LYS A 7 10.37 -3.57 -23.56
CA LYS A 7 9.81 -3.41 -22.21
C LYS A 7 9.23 -4.72 -21.69
N LEU A 8 8.50 -5.44 -22.53
CA LEU A 8 7.84 -6.70 -22.15
C LEU A 8 8.86 -7.82 -21.97
N ILE A 9 9.91 -7.85 -22.80
CA ILE A 9 11.03 -8.79 -22.66
C ILE A 9 11.79 -8.52 -21.35
N ALA A 10 12.06 -7.26 -21.01
CA ALA A 10 12.72 -6.90 -19.76
C ALA A 10 11.88 -7.32 -18.53
N VAL A 11 10.56 -7.07 -18.57
CA VAL A 11 9.64 -7.52 -17.50
C VAL A 11 9.62 -9.05 -17.39
N PHE A 12 9.61 -9.76 -18.52
CA PHE A 12 9.65 -11.22 -18.52
C PHE A 12 10.94 -11.76 -17.90
N ILE A 13 12.11 -11.26 -18.32
CA ILE A 13 13.41 -11.64 -17.76
C ILE A 13 13.45 -11.32 -16.26
N PHE A 14 12.95 -10.15 -15.86
CA PHE A 14 12.87 -9.76 -14.46
C PHE A 14 12.00 -10.73 -13.64
N LEU A 15 10.83 -11.13 -14.15
CA LEU A 15 9.95 -12.11 -13.48
C LEU A 15 10.61 -13.48 -13.34
N VAL A 16 11.31 -13.95 -14.38
CA VAL A 16 12.07 -15.22 -14.31
C VAL A 16 13.16 -15.15 -13.25
N LEU A 17 13.94 -14.08 -13.22
CA LEU A 17 14.96 -13.88 -12.19
C LEU A 17 14.36 -13.82 -10.78
N LEU A 18 13.21 -13.17 -10.62
CA LEU A 18 12.48 -13.10 -9.35
C LEU A 18 12.04 -14.49 -8.88
N SER A 19 11.52 -15.33 -9.80
CA SER A 19 11.13 -16.71 -9.49
C SER A 19 12.33 -17.57 -9.08
N VAL A 20 13.44 -17.48 -9.80
CA VAL A 20 14.69 -18.19 -9.46
C VAL A 20 15.21 -17.75 -8.09
N PHE A 21 15.19 -16.45 -7.81
CA PHE A 21 15.58 -15.92 -6.50
C PHE A 21 14.69 -16.47 -5.38
N LEU A 22 13.38 -16.48 -5.58
CA LEU A 22 12.43 -16.95 -4.56
C LEU A 22 12.58 -18.45 -4.25
N VAL A 23 12.89 -19.28 -5.24
CA VAL A 23 13.14 -20.71 -5.03
C VAL A 23 14.43 -20.96 -4.25
N ASN A 24 15.51 -20.23 -4.58
CA ASN A 24 16.81 -20.43 -3.92
C ASN A 24 16.87 -19.85 -2.50
N TYR A 25 16.11 -18.78 -2.22
CA TYR A 25 16.12 -18.07 -0.94
C TYR A 25 14.78 -18.15 -0.21
N GLN A 26 14.02 -19.24 -0.40
CA GLN A 26 12.67 -19.37 0.12
C GLN A 26 12.60 -19.18 1.64
N ASP A 27 13.51 -19.81 2.39
CA ASP A 27 13.49 -19.74 3.86
C ASP A 27 13.92 -18.37 4.38
N VAL A 28 14.92 -17.76 3.74
CA VAL A 28 15.35 -16.39 4.05
C VAL A 28 14.20 -15.42 3.79
N THR A 29 13.58 -15.51 2.62
CA THR A 29 12.42 -14.67 2.24
C THR A 29 11.28 -14.84 3.23
N LYS A 30 10.97 -16.08 3.62
CA LYS A 30 9.90 -16.34 4.56
C LYS A 30 10.16 -15.71 5.92
N SER A 31 11.39 -15.85 6.41
CA SER A 31 11.83 -15.30 7.69
C SER A 31 11.87 -13.77 7.68
N SER A 32 12.33 -13.16 6.58
CA SER A 32 12.31 -11.71 6.42
C SER A 32 10.89 -11.16 6.44
N ILE A 33 9.94 -11.78 5.72
CA ILE A 33 8.53 -11.36 5.75
C ILE A 33 7.95 -11.48 7.18
N LYS A 34 8.28 -12.58 7.88
CA LYS A 34 7.88 -12.76 9.29
C LYS A 34 8.44 -11.63 10.15
N ALA A 35 9.72 -11.30 10.02
CA ALA A 35 10.35 -10.23 10.77
C ALA A 35 9.70 -8.87 10.51
N THR A 36 9.37 -8.55 9.26
CA THR A 36 8.64 -7.33 8.90
C THR A 36 7.23 -7.30 9.51
N LEU A 37 6.47 -8.40 9.41
CA LEU A 37 5.12 -8.48 9.96
C LEU A 37 5.08 -8.49 11.50
N GLN A 38 6.13 -9.00 12.14
CA GLN A 38 6.27 -9.01 13.59
C GLN A 38 6.89 -7.74 14.16
N TRP A 39 7.35 -6.82 13.30
CA TRP A 39 7.97 -5.59 13.74
C TRP A 39 7.00 -4.73 14.56
N GLU A 40 7.42 -4.37 15.78
CA GLU A 40 6.59 -3.63 16.74
C GLU A 40 6.12 -2.28 16.21
N HIS A 41 6.95 -1.62 15.40
CA HIS A 41 6.66 -0.30 14.87
C HIS A 41 5.93 -0.31 13.52
N LEU A 42 5.61 -1.49 12.94
CA LEU A 42 4.99 -1.58 11.62
C LEU A 42 3.71 -0.72 11.52
N ASN A 43 2.81 -0.83 12.48
CA ASN A 43 1.55 -0.08 12.48
C ASN A 43 1.79 1.43 12.61
N VAL A 44 2.72 1.84 13.47
CA VAL A 44 3.07 3.25 13.66
C VAL A 44 3.66 3.82 12.37
N THR A 45 4.56 3.09 11.71
CA THR A 45 5.17 3.49 10.45
C THR A 45 4.13 3.61 9.33
N LEU A 46 3.18 2.67 9.23
CA LEU A 46 2.10 2.73 8.24
C LEU A 46 1.22 3.96 8.45
N TRP A 47 0.81 4.22 9.69
CA TRP A 47 0.03 5.41 10.03
C TRP A 47 0.79 6.70 9.72
N LEU A 48 2.04 6.80 10.15
CA LEU A 48 2.85 8.00 9.94
C LEU A 48 3.07 8.25 8.44
N SER A 49 3.37 7.22 7.65
CA SER A 49 3.49 7.30 6.20
C SER A 49 2.21 7.83 5.54
N LEU A 50 1.05 7.27 5.91
CA LEU A 50 -0.25 7.65 5.34
C LEU A 50 -0.64 9.07 5.72
N VAL A 51 -0.49 9.44 7.00
CA VAL A 51 -0.72 10.81 7.48
C VAL A 51 0.15 11.79 6.70
N CYS A 52 1.46 11.53 6.56
CA CYS A 52 2.35 12.40 5.81
C CYS A 52 1.93 12.54 4.34
N CYS A 53 1.63 11.43 3.64
CA CYS A 53 1.27 11.47 2.22
C CYS A 53 0.00 12.29 1.97
N PHE A 54 -1.07 12.02 2.72
CA PHE A 54 -2.35 12.71 2.55
C PHE A 54 -2.34 14.13 3.13
N PHE A 55 -1.52 14.41 4.15
CA PHE A 55 -1.34 15.77 4.63
C PHE A 55 -0.61 16.65 3.60
N VAL A 56 0.45 16.14 2.97
CA VAL A 56 1.14 16.83 1.87
C VAL A 56 0.19 17.03 0.68
N HIS A 57 -0.62 16.02 0.36
CA HIS A 57 -1.66 16.14 -0.67
C HIS A 57 -2.68 17.23 -0.35
N TYR A 58 -3.20 17.26 0.88
CA TYR A 58 -4.11 18.31 1.34
C TYR A 58 -3.49 19.71 1.18
N LEU A 59 -2.23 19.89 1.61
CA LEU A 59 -1.55 21.18 1.48
C LEU A 59 -1.41 21.62 0.02
N SER A 60 -1.10 20.71 -0.89
CA SER A 60 -1.00 21.00 -2.34
C SER A 60 -2.34 21.39 -2.97
N VAL A 61 -3.45 20.87 -2.45
CA VAL A 61 -4.78 21.02 -3.07
C VAL A 61 -5.64 22.09 -2.40
N LYS A 62 -5.26 22.54 -1.20
CA LYS A 62 -6.02 23.50 -0.38
C LYS A 62 -6.48 24.72 -1.19
N ASN A 63 -5.60 25.30 -2.01
CA ASN A 63 -5.87 26.51 -2.79
C ASN A 63 -6.40 26.26 -4.21
N ASP A 64 -6.45 25.01 -4.67
CA ASP A 64 -6.85 24.68 -6.05
C ASP A 64 -8.36 24.84 -6.29
N LYS A 65 -8.77 25.85 -7.04
CA LYS A 65 -10.19 26.12 -7.32
C LYS A 65 -10.85 25.08 -8.23
N ASN A 66 -10.07 24.25 -8.92
CA ASN A 66 -10.54 23.21 -9.85
C ASN A 66 -10.47 21.79 -9.26
N TYR A 67 -10.25 21.66 -7.94
CA TYR A 67 -10.24 20.36 -7.31
C TYR A 67 -11.59 19.66 -7.46
N THR A 68 -11.57 18.48 -8.05
CA THR A 68 -12.71 17.57 -8.24
C THR A 68 -12.40 16.20 -7.63
N GLY A 69 -11.46 16.13 -6.69
CA GLY A 69 -11.02 14.87 -6.10
C GLY A 69 -11.82 14.50 -4.86
N GLY A 70 -12.04 13.19 -4.65
CA GLY A 70 -12.55 12.65 -3.39
C GLY A 70 -13.99 12.17 -3.40
N LEU A 71 -14.25 11.06 -2.68
CA LEU A 71 -15.59 10.45 -2.53
C LEU A 71 -16.52 11.34 -1.68
N ILE A 72 -15.93 12.13 -0.77
CA ILE A 72 -16.66 12.91 0.26
C ILE A 72 -16.47 14.43 0.05
N TYR A 73 -15.54 14.84 -0.81
CA TYR A 73 -15.23 16.23 -1.11
C TYR A 73 -16.45 17.10 -1.45
N LYS A 74 -17.43 16.56 -2.20
CA LYS A 74 -18.62 17.30 -2.63
C LYS A 74 -19.45 17.83 -1.46
N ASP A 75 -19.50 17.10 -0.36
CA ASP A 75 -20.41 17.40 0.76
C ASP A 75 -19.67 18.01 1.96
N PHE A 76 -18.39 17.70 2.16
CA PHE A 76 -17.63 18.11 3.36
C PHE A 76 -16.35 18.91 3.08
N GLY A 77 -16.03 19.14 1.80
CA GLY A 77 -14.86 19.91 1.39
C GLY A 77 -13.53 19.15 1.50
N LYS A 78 -12.45 19.83 1.10
CA LYS A 78 -11.12 19.23 0.86
C LYS A 78 -10.42 18.70 2.11
N PHE A 79 -10.62 19.38 3.24
CA PHE A 79 -10.03 18.99 4.52
C PHE A 79 -10.64 17.67 5.00
N ALA A 80 -11.97 17.59 5.02
CA ALA A 80 -12.68 16.38 5.43
C ALA A 80 -12.33 15.22 4.51
N ASP A 81 -12.32 15.42 3.19
CA ASP A 81 -11.94 14.38 2.23
C ASP A 81 -10.55 13.79 2.51
N SER A 82 -9.56 14.65 2.79
CA SER A 82 -8.20 14.23 3.12
C SER A 82 -8.12 13.52 4.48
N ALA A 83 -8.84 14.01 5.50
CA ALA A 83 -8.90 13.40 6.82
C ALA A 83 -9.57 12.02 6.78
N PHE A 84 -10.67 11.88 6.04
CA PHE A 84 -11.34 10.61 5.82
C PHE A 84 -10.44 9.64 5.06
N ALA A 85 -9.71 10.11 4.03
CA ALA A 85 -8.74 9.27 3.33
C ALA A 85 -7.66 8.73 4.30
N ILE A 86 -7.08 9.58 5.16
CA ILE A 86 -6.11 9.15 6.18
C ILE A 86 -6.70 8.04 7.06
N ILE A 87 -7.90 8.24 7.58
CA ILE A 87 -8.55 7.26 8.48
C ILE A 87 -8.86 5.97 7.74
N THR A 88 -9.49 6.05 6.57
CA THR A 88 -9.89 4.88 5.79
C THR A 88 -8.69 4.05 5.37
N TYR A 89 -7.66 4.68 4.79
CA TYR A 89 -6.47 3.97 4.35
C TYR A 89 -5.57 3.55 5.52
N GLY A 90 -5.53 4.33 6.60
CA GLY A 90 -4.85 3.99 7.85
C GLY A 90 -5.39 2.71 8.46
N LEU A 91 -6.71 2.68 8.71
CA LEU A 91 -7.41 1.51 9.23
C LEU A 91 -7.26 0.32 8.28
N ALA A 92 -7.52 0.50 6.98
CA ALA A 92 -7.38 -0.56 6.00
C ALA A 92 -5.96 -1.16 6.00
N SER A 93 -4.92 -0.32 6.06
CA SER A 93 -3.52 -0.74 6.09
C SER A 93 -3.16 -1.49 7.35
N THR A 94 -3.53 -0.98 8.54
CA THR A 94 -3.16 -1.65 9.79
C THR A 94 -3.95 -2.94 10.03
N THR A 95 -5.24 -2.94 9.67
CA THR A 95 -6.09 -4.13 9.81
C THR A 95 -5.65 -5.23 8.84
N SER A 96 -5.36 -4.90 7.58
CA SER A 96 -4.82 -5.86 6.62
C SER A 96 -3.45 -6.39 7.04
N ALA A 97 -2.54 -5.54 7.53
CA ALA A 97 -1.24 -5.98 8.04
C ALA A 97 -1.35 -6.92 9.24
N ALA A 98 -2.28 -6.65 10.17
CA ALA A 98 -2.52 -7.49 11.35
C ALA A 98 -3.09 -8.87 10.97
N ILE A 99 -4.06 -8.91 10.05
CA ILE A 99 -4.63 -10.16 9.55
C ILE A 99 -3.56 -10.93 8.76
N LEU A 100 -2.81 -10.25 7.89
CA LEU A 100 -1.74 -10.85 7.11
C LEU A 100 -0.67 -11.46 8.02
N LYS A 101 -0.28 -10.79 9.11
CA LYS A 101 0.61 -11.35 10.14
C LYS A 101 0.06 -12.65 10.72
N GLY A 102 -1.20 -12.67 11.15
CA GLY A 102 -1.83 -13.85 11.75
C GLY A 102 -1.89 -15.02 10.76
N VAL A 103 -2.37 -14.77 9.54
CA VAL A 103 -2.49 -15.80 8.50
C VAL A 103 -1.12 -16.31 8.07
N TYR A 104 -0.15 -15.42 7.89
CA TYR A 104 1.19 -15.77 7.42
C TYR A 104 1.95 -16.64 8.45
N ILE A 105 1.91 -16.28 9.74
CA ILE A 105 2.53 -17.08 10.79
C ILE A 105 1.86 -18.46 10.90
N GLN A 106 0.52 -18.50 10.85
CA GLN A 106 -0.23 -19.75 10.95
C GLN A 106 0.10 -20.70 9.77
N GLN A 107 0.16 -20.19 8.54
CA GLN A 107 0.33 -21.01 7.33
C GLN A 107 1.79 -21.44 7.09
N PHE A 108 2.77 -20.57 7.37
CA PHE A 108 4.17 -20.86 7.02
C PHE A 108 5.02 -21.34 8.20
N PHE A 109 4.67 -20.98 9.42
CA PHE A 109 5.48 -21.28 10.61
C PHE A 109 4.78 -22.21 11.60
N HIS A 110 3.46 -22.36 11.54
CA HIS A 110 2.66 -23.24 12.41
C HIS A 110 2.90 -23.00 13.92
N GLU A 111 3.44 -21.84 14.30
CA GLU A 111 3.83 -21.53 15.68
C GLU A 111 2.63 -21.28 16.59
N LYS A 112 1.56 -20.67 16.03
CA LYS A 112 0.33 -20.32 16.73
C LYS A 112 -0.85 -20.40 15.78
N ILE A 113 -1.97 -20.91 16.28
CA ILE A 113 -3.24 -20.93 15.55
C ILE A 113 -4.03 -19.68 15.92
N TYR A 114 -4.16 -18.76 14.97
CA TYR A 114 -4.92 -17.52 15.11
C TYR A 114 -6.38 -17.68 14.66
N PHE A 115 -6.61 -18.54 13.66
CA PHE A 115 -7.91 -18.78 13.04
C PHE A 115 -8.29 -20.27 13.18
N ASN A 116 -8.93 -20.62 14.30
CA ASN A 116 -9.26 -22.01 14.68
C ASN A 116 -10.50 -22.61 13.97
N HIS A 117 -11.38 -21.78 13.40
CA HIS A 117 -12.66 -22.20 12.81
C HIS A 117 -12.80 -21.81 11.33
N PHE A 118 -11.68 -21.49 10.68
CA PHE A 118 -11.67 -21.08 9.28
C PHE A 118 -11.18 -22.22 8.42
N ASP A 119 -11.87 -22.48 7.31
CA ASP A 119 -11.41 -23.45 6.33
C ASP A 119 -10.18 -22.92 5.60
N GLN A 120 -9.42 -23.81 4.98
CA GLN A 120 -8.22 -23.44 4.21
C GLN A 120 -8.55 -22.41 3.12
N ILE A 121 -9.70 -22.56 2.45
CA ILE A 121 -10.17 -21.62 1.42
C ILE A 121 -10.38 -20.21 2.02
N ASP A 122 -10.95 -20.12 3.22
CA ASP A 122 -11.16 -18.84 3.89
C ASP A 122 -9.83 -18.19 4.30
N ILE A 123 -8.86 -19.01 4.73
CA ILE A 123 -7.54 -18.50 5.09
C ILE A 123 -6.81 -17.96 3.85
N TYR A 124 -6.87 -18.64 2.71
CA TYR A 124 -6.29 -18.16 1.46
C TYR A 124 -7.00 -16.91 0.93
N SER A 125 -8.33 -16.85 1.04
CA SER A 125 -9.09 -15.67 0.62
C SER A 125 -8.78 -14.46 1.50
N MET A 126 -8.67 -14.62 2.82
CA MET A 126 -8.22 -13.58 3.75
C MET A 126 -6.82 -13.07 3.39
N LEU A 127 -5.88 -13.98 3.08
CA LEU A 127 -4.54 -13.59 2.64
C LEU A 127 -4.58 -12.75 1.36
N ALA A 128 -5.30 -13.20 0.34
CA ALA A 128 -5.40 -12.50 -0.94
C ALA A 128 -6.01 -11.11 -0.79
N VAL A 129 -7.13 -11.01 -0.05
CA VAL A 129 -7.83 -9.74 0.19
C VAL A 129 -6.97 -8.78 1.01
N CYS A 130 -6.28 -9.27 2.05
CA CYS A 130 -5.43 -8.42 2.87
C CYS A 130 -4.20 -7.92 2.11
N ILE A 131 -3.57 -8.75 1.27
CA ILE A 131 -2.48 -8.29 0.38
C ILE A 131 -2.99 -7.20 -0.56
N PHE A 132 -4.17 -7.40 -1.15
CA PHE A 132 -4.76 -6.43 -2.06
C PHE A 132 -5.08 -5.11 -1.35
N LEU A 133 -5.73 -5.15 -0.18
CA LEU A 133 -6.08 -3.96 0.60
C LEU A 133 -4.84 -3.20 1.08
N LEU A 134 -3.83 -3.90 1.58
CA LEU A 134 -2.57 -3.30 2.00
C LEU A 134 -1.82 -2.66 0.81
N GLY A 135 -1.76 -3.38 -0.31
CA GLY A 135 -1.16 -2.86 -1.54
C GLY A 135 -1.91 -1.63 -2.06
N TYR A 136 -3.24 -1.67 -2.05
CA TYR A 136 -4.08 -0.57 -2.50
C TYR A 136 -3.97 0.66 -1.60
N SER A 137 -3.94 0.51 -0.28
CA SER A 137 -3.78 1.63 0.65
C SER A 137 -2.43 2.32 0.47
N LEU A 138 -1.35 1.56 0.31
CA LEU A 138 -0.02 2.08 0.01
C LEU A 138 0.03 2.75 -1.36
N TYR A 139 -0.56 2.14 -2.38
CA TYR A 139 -0.64 2.72 -3.71
C TYR A 139 -1.40 4.05 -3.72
N ALA A 140 -2.54 4.13 -3.02
CA ALA A 140 -3.31 5.36 -2.89
C ALA A 140 -2.49 6.47 -2.23
N ALA A 141 -1.72 6.15 -1.17
CA ALA A 141 -0.82 7.09 -0.50
C ALA A 141 0.28 7.61 -1.44
N ILE A 142 0.94 6.71 -2.16
CA ILE A 142 2.00 7.06 -3.13
C ILE A 142 1.42 7.92 -4.25
N ASN A 143 0.23 7.59 -4.75
CA ASN A 143 -0.41 8.35 -5.80
C ASN A 143 -0.83 9.75 -5.31
N ALA A 144 -1.35 9.87 -4.09
CA ALA A 144 -1.66 11.16 -3.48
C ALA A 144 -0.41 12.04 -3.33
N LEU A 145 0.70 11.44 -2.87
CA LEU A 145 1.99 12.11 -2.75
C LEU A 145 2.56 12.52 -4.12
N LYS A 146 2.51 11.62 -5.11
CA LYS A 146 2.94 11.91 -6.49
C LYS A 146 2.15 13.07 -7.07
N ASN A 147 0.83 13.07 -6.90
CA ASN A 147 -0.02 14.16 -7.35
C ASN A 147 0.37 15.47 -6.66
N ALA A 148 0.63 15.46 -5.35
CA ALA A 148 1.06 16.63 -4.61
C ALA A 148 2.39 17.21 -5.15
N ILE A 149 3.38 16.34 -5.42
CA ILE A 149 4.67 16.77 -5.98
C ILE A 149 4.51 17.33 -7.40
N VAL A 150 3.71 16.66 -8.23
CA VAL A 150 3.52 17.06 -9.64
C VAL A 150 2.69 18.36 -9.74
N LEU A 151 1.64 18.52 -8.92
CA LEU A 151 0.84 19.75 -8.83
C LEU A 151 1.66 20.92 -8.25
N SER A 152 2.50 20.66 -7.24
CA SER A 152 3.41 21.67 -6.68
C SER A 152 4.38 22.24 -7.72
N ASN A 153 4.78 21.45 -8.72
CA ASN A 153 5.63 21.94 -9.82
C ASN A 153 4.86 22.83 -10.83
N ALA A 154 3.53 22.87 -10.79
CA ALA A 154 2.73 23.81 -11.59
C ALA A 154 2.59 25.19 -10.90
N GLU A 155 2.76 25.24 -9.57
CA GLU A 155 2.87 26.49 -8.80
C GLU A 155 4.32 27.00 -8.75
N THR A 156 5.01 27.04 -9.89
CA THR A 156 6.31 27.74 -9.98
C THR A 156 6.12 29.21 -9.62
N ALA A 157 6.52 29.53 -8.38
CA ALA A 157 7.04 30.79 -7.89
C ALA A 157 6.72 32.01 -8.75
N VAL A 158 5.56 32.63 -8.52
CA VAL A 158 5.46 34.08 -8.74
C VAL A 158 6.27 34.69 -7.59
N GLY A 159 7.53 35.03 -7.88
CA GLY A 159 8.35 35.84 -6.99
C GLY A 159 7.63 37.15 -6.70
N ILE A 160 7.52 37.48 -5.41
CA ILE A 160 7.24 38.85 -4.97
C ILE A 160 8.57 39.60 -5.02
#